data_AF-A0A6I1F0I0-F1
#
_entry.id   AF-A0A6I1F0I0-F1
#
_cell.length_a   1.000
_cell.length_b   1.000
_cell.length_c   1.000
_cell.angle_alpha   90.00
_cell.angle_beta   90.00
_cell.angle_gamma   90.00
#
_symmetry.space_group_name_H-M   'P 1'
#
loop_
_entity.id
_entity.type
_entity.pdbx_description
1 polymer ?
#
loop_
_entity_poly.entity_id
_entity_poly.type
_entity_poly.pdbx_seq_one_letter_code
_entity_poly.pdbx_strand_id
1 'polypeptide(L)' 'MSVGKFQIIRNTEMHDFINQQPALHTEFDEILSSRMIQKITIFEDYLNLEFKSGVDADIEG' A
#
# COMPACT_ATOMS: atom_id res chain seq x y z
N MET A 1 -16.12 -22.44 -6.96
CA MET A 1 -14.98 -21.65 -7.46
C MET A 1 -13.82 -21.82 -6.49
N SER A 2 -12.63 -22.20 -6.96
CA SER A 2 -11.48 -22.53 -6.10
C SER A 2 -10.79 -21.28 -5.58
N VAL A 3 -10.41 -21.29 -4.30
CA VAL A 3 -9.68 -20.21 -3.58
C VAL A 3 -8.43 -19.76 -4.34
N GLY A 4 -7.75 -20.67 -5.05
CA GLY A 4 -6.56 -20.34 -5.85
C GLY A 4 -6.84 -19.34 -6.98
N LYS A 5 -8.04 -19.33 -7.56
CA LYS A 5 -8.40 -18.41 -8.65
C LYS A 5 -8.60 -16.98 -8.15
N PHE A 6 -9.12 -16.81 -6.93
CA PHE A 6 -9.32 -15.51 -6.31
C PHE A 6 -8.00 -14.81 -5.96
N GLN A 7 -6.99 -15.58 -5.52
CA GLN A 7 -5.69 -15.01 -5.18
C GLN A 7 -4.93 -14.49 -6.39
N ILE A 8 -4.98 -15.21 -7.51
CA ILE A 8 -4.34 -14.78 -8.76
C ILE A 8 -4.98 -13.47 -9.24
N ILE A 9 -6.31 -13.38 -9.26
CA ILE A 9 -7.04 -12.18 -9.70
C ILE A 9 -6.67 -10.97 -8.84
N ARG A 10 -6.66 -11.12 -7.51
CA ARG A 10 -6.31 -10.04 -6.59
C ARG A 10 -4.87 -9.54 -6.77
N ASN A 11 -3.94 -10.44 -7.07
CA ASN A 11 -2.55 -10.09 -7.31
C ASN A 11 -2.39 -9.34 -8.63
N THR A 12 -3.06 -9.80 -9.71
CA THR A 12 -3.06 -9.12 -11.00
C THR A 12 -3.70 -7.74 -10.93
N GLU A 13 -4.85 -7.59 -10.27
CA GLU A 13 -5.51 -6.29 -10.07
C GLU A 13 -4.62 -5.30 -9.30
N MET A 14 -3.85 -5.78 -8.31
CA MET A 14 -2.88 -4.96 -7.59
C MET A 14 -1.70 -4.56 -8.48
N HIS A 15 -1.17 -5.49 -9.28
CA HIS A 15 -0.08 -5.22 -10.21
C HIS A 15 -0.47 -4.17 -11.27
N ASP A 16 -1.64 -4.34 -11.87
CA ASP A 16 -2.16 -3.41 -12.88
C ASP A 16 -2.40 -2.03 -12.28
N PHE A 17 -2.95 -1.97 -11.06
CA PHE A 17 -3.18 -0.72 -10.35
C PHE A 17 -1.87 0.03 -10.07
N ILE A 18 -0.83 -0.67 -9.57
CA ILE A 18 0.48 -0.06 -9.29
C ILE A 18 1.15 0.44 -10.58
N ASN A 19 1.10 -0.34 -11.67
CA ASN A 19 1.73 0.03 -12.94
C ASN A 19 1.07 1.23 -13.64
N GLN A 20 -0.20 1.53 -13.34
CA GLN A 20 -0.90 2.70 -13.86
C GLN A 20 -0.55 3.98 -13.10
N GLN A 21 0.10 3.88 -11.94
CA GLN A 21 0.47 5.05 -11.15
C GLN A 21 1.77 5.70 -11.67
N PRO A 22 1.84 7.04 -11.70
CA PRO A 22 3.09 7.76 -11.91
C PRO A 22 4.14 7.34 -10.90
N ALA A 23 5.39 7.15 -11.36
CA ALA A 23 6.52 6.80 -10.49
C ALA A 23 6.81 7.86 -9.41
N LEU A 24 6.42 9.12 -9.66
CA LEU A 24 6.49 10.21 -8.70
C LEU A 24 5.10 10.81 -8.53
N HIS A 25 4.55 10.69 -7.32
CA HIS A 25 3.37 11.42 -6.89
C HIS A 25 3.83 12.59 -6.02
N THR A 26 3.63 13.82 -6.50
CA THR A 26 3.98 15.04 -5.76
C THR A 26 2.82 15.54 -4.90
N GLU A 27 1.63 14.99 -5.08
CA GLU A 27 0.41 15.34 -4.35
C GLU A 27 -0.09 14.13 -3.56
N PHE A 28 -0.63 14.38 -2.37
CA PHE A 28 -1.21 13.35 -1.52
C PHE A 28 -2.55 12.87 -2.10
N ASP A 29 -2.63 11.59 -2.41
CA ASP A 29 -3.87 10.92 -2.81
C ASP A 29 -4.32 9.99 -1.67
N GLU A 30 -5.43 10.34 -1.01
CA GLU A 30 -5.99 9.61 0.12
C GLU A 30 -6.43 8.19 -0.25
N ILE A 31 -7.02 8.03 -1.43
CA ILE A 31 -7.55 6.74 -1.91
C ILE A 31 -6.37 5.80 -2.20
N LEU A 32 -5.34 6.31 -2.88
CA LEU A 32 -4.12 5.57 -3.18
C LEU A 32 -3.39 5.15 -1.90
N SER A 33 -3.20 6.10 -0.98
CA SER A 33 -2.51 5.88 0.30
C SER A 33 -3.22 4.80 1.13
N SER A 34 -4.54 4.91 1.28
CA SER A 34 -5.35 3.91 1.99
C SER A 34 -5.29 2.52 1.33
N ARG A 35 -5.17 2.48 -0.01
CA ARG A 35 -5.10 1.22 -0.76
C ARG A 35 -3.73 0.53 -0.63
N MET A 36 -2.64 1.28 -0.45
CA MET A 36 -1.28 0.74 -0.32
C MET A 36 -0.91 0.39 1.12
N ILE A 37 -1.38 1.14 2.11
CA ILE A 37 -1.07 0.92 3.52
C ILE A 37 -1.75 -0.36 4.02
N GLN A 38 -0.99 -1.16 4.75
CA GLN A 38 -1.45 -2.34 5.48
C GLN A 38 -1.76 -2.00 6.93
N LYS A 39 -0.88 -1.27 7.61
CA LYS A 39 -1.04 -0.89 9.02
C LYS A 39 -0.30 0.40 9.32
N ILE A 40 -0.86 1.18 10.24
CA ILE A 40 -0.22 2.38 10.81
C ILE A 40 -0.09 2.13 12.31
N THR A 41 1.12 2.31 12.85
CA THR A 41 1.38 2.26 14.29
C THR A 41 1.90 3.63 14.73
N ILE A 42 1.23 4.22 15.72
CA ILE A 42 1.55 5.56 16.23
C ILE A 42 2.32 5.42 17.55
N PHE A 43 3.46 6.09 17.65
CA PHE A 43 4.27 6.22 18.85
C PHE A 43 4.31 7.69 19.29
N GLU A 44 5.06 7.99 20.35
CA GLU A 44 5.13 9.34 20.92
C GLU A 44 5.84 10.33 19.99
N ASP A 45 6.94 9.90 19.36
CA ASP A 45 7.81 10.77 18.54
C ASP A 45 7.83 10.40 17.04
N TYR A 46 7.19 9.29 16.66
CA TYR A 46 7.20 8.81 15.28
C TYR A 46 5.97 7.96 14.97
N LEU A 47 5.80 7.66 13.70
CA LEU A 47 4.84 6.67 13.23
C LEU A 47 5.53 5.68 12.28
N ASN A 48 5.10 4.43 12.37
CA ASN A 48 5.54 3.36 11.49
C ASN A 48 4.40 3.00 10.52
N LEU A 49 4.72 2.98 9.22
CA LEU A 49 3.83 2.61 8.13
C LEU A 49 4.28 1.28 7.55
N GLU A 50 3.42 0.27 7.63
CA GLU A 50 3.59 -1.01 6.96
C GLU A 50 2.79 -0.99 5.66
N PHE A 51 3.45 -1.21 4.51
CA PHE A 51 2.79 -1.29 3.20
C PHE A 51 2.44 -2.73 2.84
N LYS A 52 1.38 -2.92 2.05
CA LYS A 52 0.97 -4.25 1.54
C LYS A 52 2.02 -4.95 0.67
N SER A 53 3.02 -4.22 0.20
CA SER A 53 4.19 -4.77 -0.48
C SER A 53 5.17 -5.48 0.46
N GLY A 54 5.04 -5.31 1.78
CA GLY A 54 6.00 -5.75 2.78
C GLY A 54 7.17 -4.77 2.98
N VAL A 55 7.07 -3.54 2.45
CA VAL A 55 7.99 -2.45 2.73
C VAL A 55 7.48 -1.70 3.95
N ASP A 56 8.39 -1.25 4.81
CA ASP A 56 8.08 -0.44 5.99
C ASP A 56 8.77 0.92 5.91
N ALA A 57 8.14 1.94 6.49
CA ALA A 57 8.70 3.29 6.60
C ALA A 57 8.44 3.88 7.98
N ASP A 58 9.47 4.46 8.59
CA ASP A 58 9.36 5.27 9.79
C ASP A 58 9.31 6.75 9.41
N ILE A 59 8.31 7.47 9.93
CA ILE A 59 8.15 8.91 9.74
C ILE A 59 8.31 9.55 11.11
N GLU A 60 9.37 10.35 11.25
CA GLU A 60 9.63 11.19 12.41
C GLU A 60 8.64 12.36 12.46
N GLY A 61 8.26 12.77 13.68
CA GLY A 61 7.34 13.89 13.95
C GLY A 61 7.96 15.28 13.81
#